data_AF-X0ZSI1-F1
#
_entry.id   AF-X0ZSI1-F1
#
_cell.length_a   1.000
_cell.length_b   1.000
_cell.length_c   1.000
_cell.angle_alpha   90.00
_cell.angle_beta   90.00
_cell.angle_gamma   90.00
#
_symmetry.space_group_name_H-M   'P 1'
#
loop_
_entity.id
_entity.type
_entity.pdbx_description
1 polymer ?
#
loop_
_entity_poly.entity_id
_entity_poly.type
_entity_poly.pdbx_seq_one_letter_code
_entity_poly.pdbx_strand_id
1 'polypeptide(L)' 'GADGIINVLPFTCIPGNIVNAISKRIREEYKIPWLNLAFDGLEQGTTETRLEAFMYQAKQYMKGKK' A
#
# COMPACT_ATOMS: atom_id res chain seq x y z
N GLY A 1 -15.86 5.76 5.15
CA GLY A 1 -15.06 5.62 3.91
C GLY A 1 -13.87 4.71 4.17
N ALA A 2 -12.94 4.56 3.22
CA ALA A 2 -11.73 3.76 3.43
C ALA A 2 -10.61 4.56 4.13
N ASP A 3 -9.78 3.88 4.91
CA ASP A 3 -8.67 4.46 5.71
C ASP A 3 -7.27 4.03 5.24
N GLY A 4 -7.21 3.26 4.15
CA GLY A 4 -5.96 2.84 3.51
C GLY A 4 -6.24 1.99 2.27
N ILE A 5 -5.26 1.90 1.38
CA ILE A 5 -5.32 1.10 0.14
C ILE A 5 -4.09 0.21 0.04
N ILE A 6 -4.30 -1.07 -0.30
CA ILE A 6 -3.21 -2.00 -0.60
C ILE A 6 -3.36 -2.46 -2.06
N ASN A 7 -2.30 -2.28 -2.84
CA ASN A 7 -2.19 -2.80 -4.20
C ASN A 7 -1.34 -4.06 -4.18
N VAL A 8 -1.98 -5.20 -4.40
CA VAL A 8 -1.34 -6.52 -4.44
C VAL A 8 -1.20 -6.95 -5.90
N LEU A 9 0.02 -7.28 -6.32
CA LEU A 9 0.31 -7.64 -7.71
C LEU A 9 1.34 -8.78 -7.79
N PRO A 10 1.29 -9.60 -8.86
CA PRO A 10 2.41 -10.46 -9.21
C PRO A 10 3.63 -9.62 -9.60
N PHE A 11 4.83 -10.09 -9.27
CA PHE A 11 6.07 -9.51 -9.77
C PHE A 11 6.05 -9.52 -11.30
N THR A 12 6.50 -8.44 -11.94
CA THR A 12 6.45 -8.19 -13.40
C THR A 12 5.07 -7.98 -14.04
N CYS A 13 3.98 -7.90 -13.27
CA CYS A 13 2.67 -7.55 -13.81
C CYS A 13 2.65 -6.09 -14.29
N ILE A 14 2.74 -5.86 -15.61
CA ILE A 14 2.72 -4.52 -16.23
C ILE A 14 1.52 -3.68 -15.73
N PRO A 15 0.27 -4.19 -15.71
CA PRO A 15 -0.86 -3.44 -15.13
C PRO A 15 -0.63 -3.04 -13.67
N GLY A 16 -0.08 -3.93 -12.85
CA GLY A 16 0.24 -3.66 -11.45
C GLY A 16 1.31 -2.57 -11.29
N ASN A 17 2.31 -2.55 -12.18
CA ASN A 17 3.36 -1.53 -12.18
C ASN A 17 2.82 -0.15 -12.59
N ILE A 18 1.87 -0.09 -13.51
CA ILE A 18 1.17 1.16 -13.86
C ILE A 18 0.44 1.71 -12.63
N VAL A 19 -0.31 0.87 -11.92
CA VAL A 19 -1.00 1.27 -10.67
C VAL A 19 0.01 1.72 -9.61
N ASN A 20 1.14 1.02 -9.47
CA ASN A 20 2.21 1.38 -8.54
C ASN A 20 2.80 2.76 -8.87
N ALA A 21 3.05 3.07 -10.14
CA ALA A 21 3.54 4.38 -10.57
C ALA A 21 2.55 5.51 -10.25
N ILE A 22 1.25 5.28 -10.46
CA ILE A 22 0.19 6.25 -10.18
C ILE A 22 -0.05 6.41 -8.67
N SER A 23 0.18 5.35 -7.88
CA SER A 23 -0.09 5.33 -6.43
C SER A 23 0.60 6.46 -5.67
N LYS A 24 1.80 6.87 -6.11
CA LYS A 24 2.54 7.98 -5.50
C LYS A 24 1.73 9.28 -5.54
N ARG A 25 1.18 9.62 -6.72
CA ARG A 25 0.38 10.83 -6.91
C ARG A 25 -0.91 10.78 -6.07
N ILE A 26 -1.58 9.62 -6.05
CA ILE A 26 -2.80 9.44 -5.24
C ILE A 26 -2.51 9.65 -3.76
N ARG A 27 -1.41 9.08 -3.26
CA ARG A 27 -0.99 9.24 -1.87
C ARG A 27 -0.70 10.70 -1.52
N GLU A 28 -0.06 11.45 -2.42
CA GLU A 28 0.25 12.87 -2.21
C GLU A 28 -1.01 13.75 -2.24
N GLU A 29 -1.93 13.49 -3.16
CA GLU A 29 -3.15 14.28 -3.37
C GLU A 29 -4.20 14.03 -2.26
N TYR A 30 -4.45 12.76 -1.93
CA TYR A 30 -5.51 12.37 -0.98
C TYR A 30 -4.99 12.12 0.44
N LYS A 31 -3.68 12.16 0.65
CA LYS A 31 -3.01 11.88 1.95
C LYS A 31 -3.44 10.56 2.59
N ILE A 32 -3.93 9.62 1.79
CA ILE A 32 -4.39 8.31 2.25
C ILE A 32 -3.20 7.33 2.34
N PRO A 33 -3.10 6.50 3.39
CA PRO A 33 -2.10 5.45 3.47
C PRO A 33 -2.21 4.47 2.29
N TRP A 34 -1.07 4.19 1.64
CA TRP A 34 -0.99 3.29 0.49
C TRP A 34 0.19 2.33 0.63
N LEU A 35 -0.04 1.04 0.35
CA LEU A 35 0.99 -0.01 0.34
C LEU A 35 0.96 -0.81 -0.98
N ASN A 36 2.11 -0.95 -1.65
CA ASN A 36 2.27 -1.82 -2.82
C ASN A 36 3.00 -3.11 -2.43
N LEU A 37 2.40 -4.27 -2.67
CA LEU A 37 2.96 -5.60 -2.41
C LEU A 37 3.09 -6.38 -3.71
N ALA A 38 4.33 -6.64 -4.13
CA ALA A 38 4.62 -7.48 -5.27
C ALA A 38 5.04 -8.88 -4.78
N PHE A 39 4.40 -9.92 -5.31
CA PHE A 39 4.69 -11.31 -4.98
C PHE A 39 5.30 -12.03 -6.18
N ASP A 40 6.48 -12.62 -5.99
CA ASP A 40 7.22 -13.44 -6.97
C ASP A 40 7.12 -14.95 -6.68
N GLY A 41 6.35 -15.33 -5.65
CA GLY A 41 6.22 -16.71 -5.19
C GLY A 41 7.28 -17.13 -4.16
N LEU A 42 8.20 -16.24 -3.81
CA LEU A 42 9.15 -16.45 -2.71
C LEU A 42 8.62 -15.81 -1.42
N GLU A 43 9.03 -16.35 -0.28
CA GLU A 43 8.74 -15.74 1.02
C GLU A 43 9.51 -14.43 1.17
N GLN A 44 8.77 -13.34 1.13
CA GLN A 44 9.28 -12.01 1.34
C GLN A 44 9.27 -11.73 2.85
N GLY A 45 10.39 -11.99 3.55
CA GLY A 45 10.50 -11.80 5.00
C GLY A 45 10.25 -10.37 5.50
N THR A 46 10.18 -9.39 4.59
CA THR A 46 9.85 -7.99 4.92
C THR A 46 8.36 -7.67 4.81
N THR A 47 7.53 -8.56 4.26
CA THR A 47 6.11 -8.30 4.02
C THR A 47 5.35 -8.05 5.31
N GLU A 48 5.62 -8.84 6.36
CA GLU A 48 4.97 -8.70 7.66
C GLU A 48 5.27 -7.34 8.29
N THR A 49 6.54 -6.95 8.41
CA THR A 49 6.95 -5.65 8.94
C THR A 49 6.36 -4.48 8.13
N ARG A 50 6.29 -4.60 6.80
CA ARG A 50 5.68 -3.57 5.93
C ARG A 50 4.18 -3.46 6.17
N LEU A 51 3.51 -4.59 6.41
CA LEU A 51 2.09 -4.63 6.73
C LEU A 51 1.82 -4.03 8.10
N GLU A 52 2.61 -4.35 9.12
CA GLU A 52 2.53 -3.75 10.45
C GLU A 52 2.66 -2.22 10.40
N ALA A 53 3.67 -1.73 9.67
CA ALA A 53 3.88 -0.29 9.48
C ALA A 53 2.68 0.37 8.76
N PHE A 54 2.12 -0.28 7.75
CA PHE A 54 0.93 0.20 7.05
C PHE A 54 -0.29 0.24 7.98
N MET A 55 -0.52 -0.81 8.77
CA MET A 55 -1.63 -0.87 9.72
C MET A 55 -1.52 0.22 10.79
N TYR A 56 -0.31 0.51 11.25
CA TYR A 56 -0.05 1.65 12.12
C TYR A 56 -0.46 2.97 11.45
N GLN A 57 0.00 3.22 10.21
CA GLN A 57 -0.34 4.43 9.45
C GLN A 57 -1.85 4.57 9.20
N ALA A 58 -2.54 3.49 8.81
CA ALA A 58 -3.98 3.44 8.60
C ALA A 58 -4.74 3.78 9.89
N LYS A 59 -4.31 3.24 11.03
CA LYS A 59 -4.91 3.53 12.34
C LYS A 59 -4.72 5.00 12.74
N GLN A 60 -3.57 5.60 12.46
CA GLN A 60 -3.35 7.03 12.71
C GLN A 60 -4.25 7.90 11.81
N TYR A 61 -4.35 7.56 10.54
CA TYR A 61 -5.21 8.27 9.58
C TYR A 61 -6.69 8.20 9.99
N MET A 62 -7.18 7.02 10.38
CA MET A 62 -8.54 6.83 10.89
C MET A 62 -8.81 7.68 12.14
N LYS A 63 -7.85 7.79 13.07
CA LYS A 63 -7.98 8.62 14.27
C LYS A 63 -7.99 10.11 13.97
N GLY A 64 -7.16 10.57 13.03
CA GLY A 64 -7.06 11.98 12.63
C GLY A 64 -8.24 12.48 11.78
N LYS A 65 -9.13 11.59 11.34
CA LYS A 65 -10.41 11.95 10.70
C LYS A 65 -11.53 12.34 11.68
N LYS A 66 -11.36 12.08 12.98
CA LYS A 66 -12.28 12.52 14.03
C LYS A 66 -12.04 13.99 14.36
#